data_AF-A0A932G377-F1
#
_entry.id   AF-A0A932G377-F1
#
_cell.length_a   1.000
_cell.length_b   1.000
_cell.length_c   1.000
_cell.angle_alpha   90.00
_cell.angle_beta   90.00
_cell.angle_gamma   90.00
#
_symmetry.space_group_name_H-M   'P 1'
#
loop_
_entity.id
_entity.type
_entity.pdbx_description
1 polymer ?
#
loop_
_entity_poly.entity_id
_entity_poly.type
_entity_poly.pdbx_seq_one_letter_code
_entity_poly.pdbx_strand_id
1 'polypeptide(L)'
;MLLLRFARTTPVSGLQAGSVVVVQGRVVPRKLLKIANTPLDCVYHETVIEEWRRGVRGGRAMWTPAAGDEELEPFEVEDATGRVLVWPEPGQVTVRGGRNERGAGKRGGTRYVTRYIGVGDVVRVRGLVRVPPAPKKGKPRAPIEIAPPNGGKLVVLFRKRGAPPP
;
A
#
# COMPACT_ATOMS: atom_id res chain seq x y z
N MET A 1 3.08 0.77 18.37
CA MET A 1 3.02 1.84 17.34
C MET A 1 1.56 2.00 16.82
N LEU A 2 0.71 2.66 17.60
CA LEU A 2 -0.77 2.71 17.47
C LEU A 2 -1.32 4.05 16.89
N LEU A 3 -0.46 5.00 16.54
CA LEU A 3 -0.85 6.43 16.47
C LEU A 3 -1.35 6.93 15.10
N LEU A 4 -1.17 6.18 14.01
CA LEU A 4 -1.58 6.66 12.67
C LEU A 4 -3.09 6.87 12.53
N ARG A 5 -3.90 6.12 13.28
CA ARG A 5 -5.36 6.26 13.28
C ARG A 5 -5.81 7.61 13.85
N PHE A 6 -5.02 8.22 14.74
CA PHE A 6 -5.32 9.48 15.41
C PHE A 6 -4.45 10.65 14.94
N ALA A 7 -3.51 10.41 14.02
CA ALA A 7 -2.71 11.48 13.45
C ALA A 7 -3.62 12.51 12.76
N ARG A 8 -3.26 13.79 12.78
CA ARG A 8 -3.94 14.78 11.94
C ARG A 8 -3.57 14.54 10.48
N THR A 9 -4.54 14.70 9.58
CA THR A 9 -4.32 14.62 8.15
C THR A 9 -3.93 15.99 7.61
N THR A 10 -2.93 16.04 6.75
CA THR A 10 -2.52 17.25 6.02
C THR A 10 -3.24 17.25 4.67
N PRO A 11 -3.93 18.33 4.26
CA PRO A 11 -4.46 18.44 2.91
C PRO A 11 -3.32 18.46 1.89
N VAL A 12 -3.56 17.91 0.70
CA VAL A 12 -2.56 17.88 -0.38
C VAL A 12 -2.05 19.28 -0.74
N SER A 13 -2.90 20.30 -0.73
CA SER A 13 -2.48 21.69 -0.99
C SER A 13 -1.54 22.27 0.06
N GLY A 14 -1.51 21.69 1.27
CA GLY A 14 -0.71 22.15 2.41
C GLY A 14 0.62 21.40 2.58
N LEU A 15 1.03 20.59 1.62
CA LEU A 15 2.25 19.79 1.72
C LEU A 15 3.51 20.66 1.65
N GLN A 16 4.35 20.54 2.67
CA GLN A 16 5.63 21.25 2.75
C GLN A 16 6.81 20.29 2.56
N ALA A 17 7.74 20.66 1.69
CA ALA A 17 8.94 19.87 1.41
C ALA A 17 9.74 19.58 2.68
N GLY A 18 10.23 18.35 2.81
CA GLY A 18 11.04 17.92 3.96
C GLY A 18 10.25 17.57 5.22
N SER A 19 8.92 17.77 5.23
CA SER A 19 8.07 17.40 6.37
C SER A 19 7.57 15.96 6.28
N VAL A 20 7.39 15.30 7.43
CA VAL A 20 6.68 14.02 7.52
C VAL A 20 5.20 14.31 7.73
N VAL A 21 4.37 13.84 6.80
CA VAL A 21 2.93 14.12 6.77
C VAL A 21 2.11 12.84 6.84
N VAL A 22 0.80 13.01 7.08
CA VAL A 22 -0.20 11.97 6.84
C VAL A 22 -1.24 12.53 5.90
N VAL A 23 -1.32 12.02 4.67
CA VAL A 23 -2.37 12.42 3.72
C VAL A 23 -3.47 11.38 3.73
N GLN A 24 -4.72 11.81 3.65
CA GLN A 24 -5.87 10.92 3.48
C GLN A 24 -6.56 11.25 2.17
N GLY A 25 -6.81 10.25 1.34
CA GLY A 25 -7.50 10.46 0.08
C GLY A 25 -7.81 9.15 -0.63
N ARG A 26 -8.35 9.29 -1.84
CA ARG A 26 -8.69 8.20 -2.73
C ARG A 26 -7.47 7.79 -3.55
N VAL A 27 -7.25 6.49 -3.69
CA VAL A 27 -6.19 5.94 -4.54
C VAL A 27 -6.55 6.11 -6.01
N VAL A 28 -5.68 6.79 -6.76
CA VAL A 28 -5.77 6.99 -8.20
C VAL A 28 -4.55 6.32 -8.85
N PRO A 29 -4.74 5.28 -9.68
CA PRO A 29 -3.64 4.54 -10.27
C PRO A 29 -2.96 5.34 -11.39
N ARG A 30 -1.62 5.22 -11.51
CA ARG A 30 -0.92 5.60 -12.75
C ARG A 30 -0.75 4.41 -13.69
N LYS A 31 -0.56 3.23 -13.11
CA LYS A 31 -0.55 1.93 -13.76
C LYS A 31 -1.29 0.93 -12.89
N LEU A 32 -1.92 -0.05 -13.52
CA LEU A 32 -2.64 -1.11 -12.83
C LEU A 32 -1.79 -2.37 -12.76
N LEU A 33 -1.81 -2.99 -11.59
CA LEU A 33 -1.32 -4.34 -11.34
C LEU A 33 -2.49 -5.32 -11.35
N LYS A 34 -2.21 -6.51 -11.90
CA LYS A 34 -3.14 -7.63 -11.94
C LYS A 34 -2.67 -8.67 -10.94
N ILE A 35 -3.53 -8.98 -9.97
CA ILE A 35 -3.27 -10.10 -9.06
C ILE A 35 -3.58 -11.39 -9.81
N ALA A 36 -2.60 -12.29 -9.91
CA ALA A 36 -2.73 -13.54 -10.65
C ALA A 36 -3.99 -14.35 -10.23
N ASN A 37 -4.76 -14.79 -11.22
CA ASN A 37 -6.01 -15.55 -11.05
C ASN A 37 -7.12 -14.80 -10.30
N THR A 38 -7.09 -13.47 -10.27
CA THR A 38 -8.22 -12.66 -9.77
C THR A 38 -8.61 -11.60 -10.82
N PRO A 39 -9.86 -11.15 -10.84
CA PRO A 39 -10.27 -10.02 -11.69
C PRO A 39 -9.88 -8.66 -11.09
N LEU A 40 -9.16 -8.62 -9.96
CA LEU A 40 -8.92 -7.41 -9.20
C LEU A 40 -7.79 -6.57 -9.78
N ASP A 41 -8.07 -5.29 -9.96
CA ASP A 41 -7.11 -4.25 -10.31
C ASP A 41 -6.65 -3.50 -9.06
N CYS A 42 -5.33 -3.34 -8.93
CA CYS A 42 -4.72 -2.72 -7.76
C CYS A 42 -3.48 -1.91 -8.12
N VAL A 43 -2.98 -1.13 -7.16
CA VAL A 43 -1.68 -0.43 -7.26
C VAL A 43 -0.61 -1.08 -6.40
N TYR A 44 -1.01 -2.04 -5.56
CA TYR A 44 -0.18 -2.80 -4.65
C TYR A 44 -0.83 -4.13 -4.36
N HIS A 45 -0.03 -5.20 -4.32
CA HIS A 45 -0.43 -6.44 -3.67
C HIS A 45 0.75 -7.15 -2.99
N GLU A 46 0.44 -7.81 -1.88
CA GLU A 46 1.30 -8.75 -1.17
C GLU A 46 0.54 -10.07 -1.07
N THR A 47 0.98 -11.07 -1.84
CA THR A 47 0.40 -12.42 -1.83
C THR A 47 1.31 -13.35 -1.05
N VAL A 48 0.75 -14.04 -0.06
CA VAL A 48 1.42 -15.13 0.65
C VAL A 48 0.73 -16.43 0.30
N ILE A 49 1.49 -17.38 -0.21
CA ILE A 49 1.05 -18.76 -0.45
C ILE A 49 1.46 -19.59 0.76
N GLU A 50 0.50 -20.28 1.35
CA GLU A 50 0.69 -21.15 2.48
C GLU A 50 0.43 -22.61 2.09
N GLU A 51 1.25 -23.51 2.61
CA GLU A 51 1.13 -24.95 2.44
C GLU A 51 0.72 -25.61 3.74
N TRP A 52 -0.14 -26.62 3.65
CA TRP A 52 -0.49 -27.45 4.78
C TRP A 52 0.64 -28.44 5.07
N ARG A 53 1.37 -28.22 6.16
CA ARG A 53 2.43 -29.12 6.58
C ARG A 53 1.96 -30.00 7.72
N ARG A 54 2.15 -31.31 7.58
CA ARG A 54 1.96 -32.25 8.68
C ARG A 54 3.01 -31.95 9.75
N GLY A 55 2.60 -31.90 11.01
CA GLY A 55 3.54 -31.74 12.11
C GLY A 55 4.45 -32.97 12.23
N VAL A 56 5.68 -32.77 12.66
CA VAL A 56 6.66 -33.85 12.89
C VAL A 56 6.63 -34.22 14.38
N ARG A 57 6.80 -35.52 14.70
CA ARG A 57 6.91 -36.06 16.08
C ARG A 57 5.80 -35.58 17.04
N GLY A 58 4.54 -35.80 16.68
CA GLY A 58 3.38 -35.44 17.51
C GLY A 58 2.99 -33.96 17.45
N GLY A 59 3.68 -33.14 16.66
CA GLY A 59 3.28 -31.77 16.39
C GLY A 59 1.96 -31.68 15.62
N ARG A 60 1.19 -30.60 15.85
CA ARG A 60 -0.03 -30.32 15.09
C ARG A 60 0.32 -29.89 13.67
N ALA A 61 -0.49 -30.32 12.70
CA ALA A 61 -0.40 -29.82 11.35
C ALA A 61 -0.80 -28.33 11.31
N MET A 62 -0.12 -27.55 10.47
CA MET A 62 -0.33 -26.12 10.38
C MET A 62 -0.07 -25.59 8.97
N TRP A 63 -0.67 -24.45 8.67
CA TRP A 63 -0.36 -23.68 7.47
C TRP A 63 0.98 -22.97 7.68
N THR A 64 1.89 -23.12 6.74
CA THR A 64 3.21 -22.48 6.78
C THR A 64 3.41 -21.68 5.49
N PRO A 65 3.92 -20.44 5.55
CA PRO A 65 4.30 -19.70 4.35
C PRO A 65 5.29 -20.51 3.52
N ALA A 66 4.99 -20.70 2.24
CA ALA A 66 5.80 -21.47 1.31
C ALA A 66 6.39 -20.58 0.21
N ALA A 67 5.62 -19.59 -0.24
CA ALA A 67 6.06 -18.59 -1.20
C ALA A 67 5.37 -17.25 -0.92
N GLY A 68 5.96 -16.17 -1.42
CA GLY A 68 5.39 -14.84 -1.33
C GLY A 68 5.76 -14.02 -2.55
N ASP A 69 4.89 -13.09 -2.90
CA ASP A 69 5.07 -12.15 -4.01
C ASP A 69 4.56 -10.77 -3.59
N GLU A 70 5.34 -9.73 -3.87
CA GLU A 70 4.99 -8.35 -3.59
C GLU A 70 5.24 -7.51 -4.84
N GLU A 71 4.18 -6.90 -5.37
CA GLU A 71 4.27 -5.96 -6.47
C GLU A 71 3.63 -4.62 -6.09
N LEU A 72 4.17 -3.56 -6.68
CA LEU A 72 3.83 -2.20 -6.34
C LEU A 72 4.13 -1.26 -7.51
N GLU A 73 3.16 -0.40 -7.81
CA GLU A 73 3.30 0.66 -8.80
C GLU A 73 3.07 2.02 -8.15
N PRO A 74 3.79 3.07 -8.57
CA PRO A 74 3.49 4.43 -8.13
C PRO A 74 2.03 4.81 -8.39
N PHE A 75 1.41 5.46 -7.43
CA PHE A 75 0.00 5.86 -7.48
C PHE A 75 -0.18 7.23 -6.87
N GLU A 76 -1.32 7.86 -7.15
CA GLU A 76 -1.68 9.15 -6.57
C GLU A 76 -2.69 8.97 -5.45
N VAL A 77 -2.64 9.87 -4.48
CA VAL A 77 -3.69 10.03 -3.48
C VAL A 77 -4.39 11.36 -3.75
N GLU A 78 -5.69 11.29 -4.01
CA GLU A 78 -6.56 12.43 -4.33
C GLU A 78 -7.44 12.80 -3.13
N ASP A 79 -7.39 14.06 -2.73
CA ASP A 79 -8.33 14.65 -1.78
C ASP A 79 -9.05 15.85 -2.42
N ALA A 80 -9.87 16.58 -1.65
CA ALA A 80 -10.61 17.74 -2.17
C ALA A 80 -9.70 18.91 -2.61
N THR A 81 -8.43 18.90 -2.23
CA THR A 81 -7.47 19.99 -2.46
C THR A 81 -6.47 19.70 -3.57
N GLY A 82 -6.37 18.44 -4.03
CA GLY A 82 -5.52 18.07 -5.16
C GLY A 82 -5.09 16.61 -5.15
N ARG A 83 -4.01 16.33 -5.89
CA ARG A 83 -3.40 15.00 -5.98
C ARG A 83 -1.93 15.05 -5.59
N VAL A 84 -1.47 14.05 -4.86
CA VAL A 84 -0.05 13.88 -4.54
C VAL A 84 0.42 12.50 -4.99
N LEU A 85 1.61 12.47 -5.59
CA LEU A 85 2.25 11.23 -6.01
C LEU A 85 2.75 10.48 -4.77
N VAL A 86 2.45 9.20 -4.69
CA VAL A 86 3.04 8.28 -3.73
C VAL A 86 4.02 7.43 -4.51
N TRP A 87 5.30 7.56 -4.18
CA TRP A 87 6.39 6.87 -4.86
C TRP A 87 7.08 5.89 -3.93
N PRO A 88 6.52 4.69 -3.74
CA PRO A 88 7.13 3.68 -2.91
C PRO A 88 8.01 2.73 -3.72
N GLU A 89 9.02 2.16 -3.06
CA GLU A 89 9.77 1.02 -3.57
C GLU A 89 9.27 -0.29 -2.92
N PRO A 90 9.29 -1.44 -3.64
CA PRO A 90 9.01 -2.74 -3.04
C PRO A 90 9.81 -2.99 -1.75
N GLY A 91 9.22 -3.65 -0.75
CA GLY A 91 9.82 -3.83 0.57
C GLY A 91 9.86 -2.59 1.47
N GLN A 92 9.67 -1.38 0.92
CA GLN A 92 9.61 -0.11 1.67
C GLN A 92 8.18 0.32 2.02
N VAL A 93 7.17 -0.51 1.74
CA VAL A 93 5.79 -0.27 2.15
C VAL A 93 5.43 -1.13 3.35
N THR A 94 4.63 -0.56 4.25
CA THR A 94 3.93 -1.31 5.27
C THR A 94 2.45 -1.00 5.15
N VAL A 95 1.70 -1.97 4.66
CA VAL A 95 0.25 -1.88 4.56
C VAL A 95 -0.39 -2.43 5.83
N ARG A 96 -1.19 -1.60 6.50
CA ARG A 96 -1.89 -1.96 7.74
C ARG A 96 -3.41 -1.95 7.51
N GLY A 97 -4.05 -3.07 7.85
CA GLY A 97 -5.45 -3.30 7.54
C GLY A 97 -5.68 -3.51 6.05
N GLY A 98 -6.88 -3.21 5.59
CA GLY A 98 -7.23 -3.25 4.17
C GLY A 98 -8.00 -4.46 3.72
N ARG A 99 -8.11 -4.57 2.39
CA ARG A 99 -8.77 -5.69 1.73
C ARG A 99 -7.81 -6.87 1.69
N ASN A 100 -8.34 -8.05 2.01
CA ASN A 100 -7.64 -9.30 1.80
C ASN A 100 -8.52 -10.19 0.96
N GLU A 101 -7.95 -10.76 -0.10
CA GLU A 101 -8.54 -11.86 -0.85
C GLU A 101 -7.95 -13.17 -0.32
N ARG A 102 -8.77 -14.21 -0.20
CA ARG A 102 -8.31 -15.55 0.21
C ARG A 102 -8.88 -16.57 -0.74
N GLY A 103 -8.08 -17.57 -1.06
CA GLY A 103 -8.56 -18.69 -1.85
C GLY A 103 -7.74 -19.95 -1.67
N ALA A 104 -8.26 -21.05 -2.21
CA ALA A 104 -7.53 -22.30 -2.31
C ALA A 104 -6.58 -22.25 -3.52
N GLY A 105 -5.39 -22.81 -3.39
CA GLY A 105 -4.50 -23.00 -4.53
C GLY A 105 -4.95 -24.18 -5.39
N LYS A 106 -4.42 -24.27 -6.61
CA LYS A 106 -4.79 -25.31 -7.60
C LYS A 106 -4.45 -26.74 -7.14
N ARG A 107 -3.48 -26.90 -6.23
CA ARG A 107 -3.07 -28.18 -5.66
C ARG A 107 -3.62 -28.30 -4.25
N GLY A 108 -4.26 -29.44 -3.94
CA GLY A 108 -4.76 -29.73 -2.60
C GLY A 108 -3.66 -29.50 -1.55
N GLY A 109 -4.02 -28.85 -0.43
CA GLY A 109 -3.06 -28.50 0.61
C GLY A 109 -2.32 -27.17 0.39
N THR A 110 -2.75 -26.33 -0.56
CA THR A 110 -2.26 -24.95 -0.69
C THR A 110 -3.39 -23.94 -0.56
N ARG A 111 -3.10 -22.77 0.01
CA ARG A 111 -4.01 -21.61 0.05
C ARG A 111 -3.22 -20.33 -0.15
N TYR A 112 -3.90 -19.26 -0.54
CA TYR A 112 -3.29 -17.95 -0.63
C TYR A 112 -4.06 -16.92 0.18
N VAL A 113 -3.33 -15.91 0.63
CA VAL A 113 -3.87 -14.69 1.21
C VAL A 113 -3.20 -13.53 0.48
N THR A 114 -3.98 -12.72 -0.21
CA THR A 114 -3.49 -11.52 -0.90
C THR A 114 -4.02 -10.28 -0.22
N ARG A 115 -3.13 -9.47 0.33
CA ARG A 115 -3.45 -8.10 0.73
C ARG A 115 -3.26 -7.18 -0.46
N TYR A 116 -4.17 -6.24 -0.70
CA TYR A 116 -4.04 -5.34 -1.84
C TYR A 116 -4.59 -3.94 -1.56
N ILE A 117 -4.09 -2.95 -2.31
CA ILE A 117 -4.65 -1.59 -2.38
C ILE A 117 -5.35 -1.44 -3.71
N GLY A 118 -6.69 -1.46 -3.67
CA GLY A 118 -7.53 -1.37 -4.86
C GLY A 118 -7.66 0.07 -5.38
N VAL A 119 -8.00 0.17 -6.65
CA VAL A 119 -8.37 1.45 -7.27
C VAL A 119 -9.56 2.05 -6.53
N GLY A 120 -9.46 3.34 -6.20
CA GLY A 120 -10.54 4.05 -5.54
C GLY A 120 -10.68 3.81 -4.04
N ASP A 121 -9.81 2.99 -3.42
CA ASP A 121 -9.77 2.83 -1.97
C ASP A 121 -9.41 4.14 -1.28
N VAL A 122 -9.97 4.37 -0.09
CA VAL A 122 -9.62 5.52 0.75
C VAL A 122 -8.55 5.09 1.76
N VAL A 123 -7.36 5.67 1.62
CA VAL A 123 -6.18 5.31 2.40
C VAL A 123 -5.61 6.52 3.13
N ARG A 124 -4.86 6.25 4.20
CA ARG A 124 -4.01 7.22 4.88
C ARG A 124 -2.56 6.85 4.64
N VAL A 125 -1.81 7.74 4.02
CA VAL A 125 -0.40 7.53 3.66
C VAL A 125 0.45 8.41 4.55
N ARG A 126 1.38 7.79 5.29
CA ARG A 126 2.41 8.49 6.05
C ARG A 126 3.77 8.35 5.38
N GLY A 127 4.40 9.49 5.09
CA GLY A 127 5.74 9.53 4.55
C GLY A 127 6.34 10.93 4.58
N LEU A 128 7.53 11.05 3.99
CA LEU A 128 8.28 12.29 3.84
C LEU A 128 7.88 12.96 2.52
N VAL A 129 7.51 14.24 2.58
CA VAL A 129 7.25 15.05 1.39
C VAL A 129 8.58 15.38 0.72
N ARG A 130 8.75 14.99 -0.54
CA ARG A 130 9.90 15.33 -1.36
C ARG A 130 9.45 16.19 -2.54
N VAL A 131 10.26 17.20 -2.83
CA VAL A 131 10.15 17.97 -4.07
C VAL A 131 11.23 17.45 -4.99
N PRO A 132 10.87 16.92 -6.17
CA PRO A 132 11.87 16.50 -7.14
C PRO A 132 12.81 17.65 -7.49
N PRO A 133 14.06 17.38 -7.88
CA PRO A 133 14.97 18.40 -8.34
C PRO A 133 14.34 19.20 -9.50
N ALA A 134 14.77 20.47 -9.64
CA ALA A 134 14.29 21.32 -10.71
C ALA A 134 14.44 20.61 -12.07
N PRO A 135 13.43 20.69 -12.95
CA PRO A 135 13.51 20.02 -14.24
C PRO A 135 14.68 20.58 -15.05
N LYS A 136 15.33 19.70 -15.84
CA LYS A 136 16.24 20.16 -16.89
C LYS A 136 15.46 21.03 -17.89
N LYS A 137 16.12 22.01 -18.50
CA LYS A 137 15.52 22.94 -19.47
C LYS A 137 14.66 22.16 -20.50
N GLY A 138 13.39 22.55 -20.63
CA GLY A 138 12.43 21.92 -21.55
C GLY A 138 11.68 20.70 -21.01
N LYS A 139 11.93 20.25 -19.76
CA LYS A 139 11.14 19.18 -19.13
C LYS A 139 10.08 19.74 -18.18
N PRO A 140 8.90 19.12 -18.09
CA PRO A 140 7.91 19.49 -17.08
C PRO A 140 8.45 19.25 -15.68
N ARG A 141 8.04 20.08 -14.72
CA ARG A 141 8.37 19.89 -13.30
C ARG A 141 7.70 18.61 -12.81
N ALA A 142 8.47 17.73 -12.18
CA ALA A 142 7.90 16.53 -11.58
C ALA A 142 7.01 16.91 -10.36
N PRO A 143 5.92 16.16 -10.13
CA PRO A 143 4.98 16.46 -9.05
C PRO A 143 5.61 16.27 -7.67
N ILE A 144 5.03 16.90 -6.65
CA ILE A 144 5.39 16.62 -5.25
C ILE A 144 5.08 15.15 -4.96
N GLU A 145 6.00 14.48 -4.27
CA GLU A 145 5.86 13.08 -3.92
C GLU A 145 5.93 12.83 -2.41
N ILE A 146 5.27 11.77 -1.95
CA ILE A 146 5.41 11.19 -0.62
C ILE A 146 6.25 9.93 -0.76
N ALA A 147 7.42 9.94 -0.15
CA ALA A 147 8.36 8.82 -0.14
C ALA A 147 8.51 8.25 1.28
N PRO A 148 9.09 7.06 1.44
CA PRO A 148 9.52 6.57 2.75
C PRO A 148 10.47 7.57 3.42
N PRO A 149 10.35 7.80 4.75
CA PRO A 149 11.35 8.58 5.47
C PRO A 149 12.69 7.85 5.46
N ASN A 150 13.81 8.57 5.57
CA ASN A 150 15.16 7.98 5.47
C ASN A 150 15.32 6.74 6.37
N GLY A 151 15.62 5.58 5.77
CA GLY A 151 15.77 4.29 6.46
C GLY A 151 14.48 3.68 7.02
N GLY A 152 13.31 4.28 6.74
CA GLY A 152 12.01 3.82 7.19
C GLY A 152 11.13 3.28 6.06
N LYS A 153 9.89 2.92 6.41
CA LYS A 153 8.87 2.45 5.47
C LYS A 153 7.77 3.48 5.30
N LEU A 154 7.24 3.60 4.09
CA LEU A 154 5.96 4.24 3.83
C LEU A 154 4.86 3.43 4.53
N VAL A 155 4.02 4.07 5.35
CA VAL A 155 2.93 3.37 6.02
C VAL A 155 1.62 3.74 5.37
N VAL A 156 0.94 2.74 4.81
CA VAL A 156 -0.40 2.89 4.23
C VAL A 156 -1.40 2.23 5.17
N LEU A 157 -2.35 3.00 5.68
CA LEU A 157 -3.41 2.55 6.56
C LEU A 157 -4.75 2.67 5.85
N PHE A 158 -5.51 1.60 5.81
CA PHE A 158 -6.88 1.66 5.32
C PHE A 158 -7.82 2.27 6.34
N ARG A 159 -8.78 3.04 5.85
CA ARG A 159 -9.91 3.44 6.67
C ARG A 159 -10.74 2.21 7.02
N LYS A 160 -11.15 2.09 8.29
CA LYS A 160 -12.10 1.05 8.71
C LYS A 160 -13.43 1.30 7.97
N ARG A 161 -13.97 0.26 7.33
CA ARG A 161 -15.25 0.31 6.61
C ARG A 161 -16.33 0.86 7.55
N GLY A 162 -17.09 1.86 7.10
CA GLY A 162 -18.17 2.50 7.88
C GLY A 162 -17.75 3.60 8.86
N ALA A 163 -16.49 4.03 8.89
CA ALA A 163 -16.11 5.19 9.71
C ALA A 163 -16.72 6.49 9.13
N PRO A 164 -17.37 7.33 9.94
CA PRO A 164 -18.00 8.57 9.48
C PRO A 164 -16.94 9.54 8.95
N PRO A 165 -17.15 10.26 7.82
CA PRO A 165 -16.20 11.27 7.30
C PRO A 165 -15.75 12.21 8.43
N PRO A 166 -14.46 12.62 8.43
CA PRO A 166 -13.98 13.59 9.41
C PRO A 166 -14.76 14.91 9.34
#